data_AF-A0A1I0Z888-F1
#
_entry.id   AF-A0A1I0Z888-F1
#
_cell.length_a   1.000
_cell.length_b   1.000
_cell.length_c   1.000
_cell.angle_alpha   90.00
_cell.angle_beta   90.00
_cell.angle_gamma   90.00
#
_symmetry.space_group_name_H-M   'P 1'
#
loop_
_entity.id
_entity.type
_entity.pdbx_description
1 polymer ?
#
loop_
_entity_poly.entity_id
_entity_poly.type
_entity_poly.pdbx_seq_one_letter_code
_entity_poly.pdbx_strand_id
1 'polypeptide(L)' 'MSRQIKLIWDFRGQASEKTAEHHEIHLKEYIAIEKFPLNITGFEVINDMHAIAFMVVTDENMIAVRDALKPHRGEVYVV' A
#
# COMPACT_ATOMS: atom_id res chain seq x y z
N MET A 1 -0.24 0.84 -22.14
CA MET A 1 -0.54 1.28 -20.76
C MET A 1 0.12 0.31 -19.82
N SER A 2 0.97 0.79 -18.92
CA SER A 2 1.60 -0.05 -17.89
C SER A 2 0.53 -0.46 -16.88
N ARG A 3 0.52 -1.73 -16.46
CA ARG A 3 -0.44 -2.22 -15.47
C ARG A 3 -0.20 -1.51 -14.14
N GLN A 4 -1.27 -1.22 -13.42
CA GLN A 4 -1.21 -0.69 -12.07
C GLN A 4 -1.36 -1.84 -11.08
N ILE A 5 -0.52 -1.88 -10.06
CA ILE A 5 -0.45 -2.95 -9.05
C ILE A 5 -0.69 -2.33 -7.68
N LYS A 6 -1.70 -2.82 -6.95
CA LYS A 6 -1.98 -2.45 -5.56
C LYS A 6 -1.13 -3.36 -4.67
N LEU A 7 -0.13 -2.79 -4.00
CA LEU A 7 0.68 -3.46 -2.98
C LEU A 7 0.00 -3.27 -1.63
N ILE A 8 -0.16 -4.36 -0.86
CA ILE A 8 -1.04 -4.40 0.32
C ILE A 8 -0.28 -4.93 1.54
N TRP A 9 -0.49 -4.25 2.66
CA TRP A 9 -0.05 -4.65 3.99
C TRP A 9 -1.26 -4.96 4.87
N ASP A 10 -1.44 -6.23 5.23
CA ASP A 10 -2.39 -6.65 6.25
C ASP A 10 -1.92 -6.42 7.68
N PHE A 11 -2.79 -5.81 8.48
CA PHE A 11 -2.64 -5.67 9.93
C PHE A 11 -3.80 -6.39 10.62
N ARG A 12 -3.50 -7.19 11.63
CA ARG A 12 -4.51 -7.96 12.38
C ARG A 12 -4.45 -7.66 13.87
N GLY A 13 -5.60 -7.77 14.53
CA GLY A 13 -5.77 -7.51 15.96
C GLY A 13 -6.50 -6.21 16.25
N GLN A 14 -6.71 -5.93 17.52
CA GLN A 14 -7.51 -4.79 18.01
C GLN A 14 -6.94 -3.42 17.59
N ALA A 15 -5.64 -3.34 17.34
CA ALA A 15 -4.97 -2.11 16.89
C ALA A 15 -4.78 -2.05 15.36
N SER A 16 -5.40 -2.96 14.61
CA SER A 16 -5.17 -3.09 13.16
C SER A 16 -5.53 -1.81 12.39
N GLU A 17 -6.69 -1.20 12.67
CA GLU A 17 -7.12 0.06 12.06
C GLU A 17 -6.09 1.17 12.26
N LYS A 18 -5.70 1.45 13.51
CA LYS A 18 -4.74 2.52 13.83
C LYS A 18 -3.36 2.24 13.26
N THR A 19 -2.97 0.98 13.16
CA THR A 19 -1.71 0.60 12.52
C THR A 19 -1.76 0.83 11.01
N ALA A 20 -2.86 0.46 10.35
CA ALA A 20 -3.06 0.68 8.93
C ALA A 20 -3.11 2.19 8.59
N GLU A 21 -3.85 2.98 9.37
CA GLU A 21 -3.93 4.44 9.25
C GLU A 21 -2.54 5.09 9.38
N HIS A 22 -1.75 4.70 10.39
CA HIS A 22 -0.39 5.21 10.55
C HIS A 22 0.54 4.77 9.41
N HIS A 23 0.42 3.52 8.96
CA HIS A 23 1.25 3.01 7.88
C HIS A 23 1.01 3.75 6.56
N GLU A 24 -0.24 4.16 6.28
CA GLU A 24 -0.60 4.95 5.11
C GLU A 24 0.12 6.32 5.07
N ILE A 25 0.36 6.94 6.22
CA ILE A 25 1.15 8.18 6.33
C ILE A 25 2.58 7.93 5.84
N HIS A 26 3.21 6.84 6.26
CA HIS A 26 4.56 6.48 5.78
C HIS A 26 4.59 6.17 4.28
N LEU A 27 3.54 5.55 3.74
CA LEU A 27 3.44 5.32 2.30
C LEU A 27 3.34 6.65 1.52
N LYS A 28 2.58 7.64 2.02
CA LYS A 28 2.54 9.00 1.46
C LYS A 28 3.91 9.67 1.49
N GLU A 29 4.63 9.59 2.60
CA GLU A 29 5.98 10.13 2.75
C GLU A 29 6.95 9.48 1.75
N TYR A 30 6.88 8.16 1.62
CA TYR A 30 7.70 7.40 0.68
C TYR A 30 7.43 7.80 -0.77
N ILE A 31 6.15 7.97 -1.16
CA ILE A 31 5.75 8.49 -2.48
C ILE A 31 6.40 9.86 -2.74
N ALA A 32 6.36 10.75 -1.75
CA ALA A 32 6.91 12.10 -1.88
C ALA A 32 8.45 12.11 -1.99
N ILE A 33 9.14 11.26 -1.24
CA ILE A 33 10.61 11.14 -1.24
C ILE A 33 11.11 10.57 -2.57
N GLU A 34 10.53 9.46 -3.00
CA GLU A 34 10.93 8.75 -4.23
C GLU A 34 10.34 9.38 -5.51
N LYS A 35 9.42 10.33 -5.36
CA LYS A 35 8.76 11.07 -6.44
C LYS A 35 8.04 10.14 -7.43
N PHE A 36 7.33 9.14 -6.90
CA PHE A 36 6.55 8.24 -7.74
C PHE A 36 5.44 9.00 -8.50
N PRO A 37 5.16 8.62 -9.76
CA PRO A 37 4.19 9.31 -10.59
C PRO A 37 2.73 9.09 -10.13
N LEU A 38 2.47 7.98 -9.43
CA LEU A 38 1.17 7.68 -8.87
C LEU A 38 1.16 8.09 -7.40
N ASN A 39 0.12 8.84 -7.01
CA ASN A 39 -0.15 9.20 -5.62
C ASN A 39 -1.48 8.58 -5.18
N ILE A 40 -1.59 7.27 -5.37
CA ILE A 40 -2.76 6.48 -4.96
C ILE A 40 -2.31 5.57 -3.81
N THR A 41 -2.79 5.89 -2.62
CA THR A 41 -2.51 5.19 -1.38
C THR A 41 -3.72 5.32 -0.45
N GLY A 42 -3.84 4.44 0.52
CA GLY A 42 -4.97 4.45 1.43
C GLY A 42 -4.89 3.35 2.48
N PHE A 43 -5.87 3.37 3.37
CA PHE A 43 -6.13 2.25 4.28
C PHE A 43 -7.62 1.93 4.28
N GLU A 44 -7.94 0.68 4.56
CA GLU A 44 -9.31 0.17 4.61
C GLU A 44 -9.47 -0.73 5.84
N VAL A 45 -10.52 -0.51 6.61
CA VAL A 45 -10.92 -1.43 7.70
C VAL A 45 -11.81 -2.50 7.10
N ILE A 46 -11.34 -3.74 7.09
CA ILE A 46 -12.10 -4.88 6.57
C ILE A 46 -13.09 -5.37 7.64
N ASN A 47 -12.64 -5.42 8.89
CA ASN A 47 -13.46 -5.67 10.09
C ASN A 47 -12.68 -5.23 11.35
N ASP A 48 -13.32 -5.36 12.52
CA ASP A 48 -12.78 -4.95 13.83
C ASP A 48 -11.39 -5.52 14.17
N MET A 49 -10.99 -6.63 13.54
CA MET A 49 -9.73 -7.32 13.81
C MET A 49 -8.79 -7.36 12.60
N HIS A 50 -9.12 -6.67 11.50
CA HIS A 50 -8.33 -6.67 10.28
C HIS A 50 -8.50 -5.37 9.50
N ALA A 51 -7.40 -4.66 9.29
CA ALA A 51 -7.31 -3.53 8.39
C ALA A 51 -6.12 -3.70 7.45
N ILE A 52 -6.16 -3.01 6.32
CA ILE A 52 -5.08 -2.99 5.34
C ILE A 52 -4.63 -1.57 5.10
N ALA A 53 -3.34 -1.40 4.79
CA ALA A 53 -2.84 -0.23 4.08
C ALA A 53 -2.39 -0.65 2.69
N PHE A 54 -2.43 0.25 1.72
CA PHE A 54 -2.02 -0.05 0.36
C PHE A 54 -1.41 1.15 -0.35
N MET A 55 -0.58 0.87 -1.34
CA MET A 55 -0.03 1.82 -2.29
C MET A 55 -0.14 1.23 -3.69
N VAL A 56 -0.55 2.03 -4.67
CA VAL A 56 -0.61 1.61 -6.08
C VAL A 56 0.62 2.11 -6.82
N VAL A 57 1.27 1.21 -7.54
CA VAL A 57 2.47 1.47 -8.34
C VAL A 57 2.28 0.99 -9.77
N THR A 58 3.12 1.48 -10.69
CA THR A 58 3.19 0.91 -12.04
C THR A 58 3.96 -0.41 -12.02
N ASP A 59 3.70 -1.28 -13.00
CA ASP A 59 4.39 -2.58 -13.19
C ASP A 59 5.93 -2.41 -13.16
N GLU A 60 6.43 -1.33 -13.75
CA GLU A 60 7.86 -0.96 -13.79
C GLU A 60 8.47 -0.74 -12.40
N ASN A 61 7.72 -0.14 -11.48
CA ASN A 61 8.18 0.19 -10.13
C ASN A 61 7.88 -0.92 -9.12
N MET A 62 7.05 -1.90 -9.49
CA MET A 62 6.52 -2.90 -8.57
C MET A 62 7.63 -3.70 -7.88
N ILE A 63 8.62 -4.20 -8.63
CA ILE A 63 9.71 -5.02 -8.06
C ILE A 63 10.53 -4.21 -7.05
N ALA A 64 10.90 -2.96 -7.41
CA ALA A 64 11.69 -2.10 -6.54
C ALA A 64 10.97 -1.78 -5.23
N VAL A 65 9.70 -1.39 -5.30
CA VAL A 65 8.89 -1.07 -4.11
C VAL A 65 8.63 -2.32 -3.27
N ARG A 66 8.36 -3.47 -3.90
CA ARG A 66 8.20 -4.75 -3.21
C ARG A 66 9.45 -5.11 -2.40
N ASP A 67 10.63 -5.00 -3.01
CA ASP A 67 11.87 -5.42 -2.37
C ASP A 67 12.28 -4.47 -1.24
N ALA A 68 11.98 -3.17 -1.38
CA ALA A 68 12.24 -2.16 -0.37
C ALA A 68 11.27 -2.24 0.83
N LEU A 69 9.96 -2.31 0.56
CA LEU A 69 8.92 -2.15 1.58
C LEU A 69 8.25 -3.46 2.04
N LYS A 70 8.49 -4.56 1.32
CA LYS A 70 8.03 -5.92 1.66
C LYS A 70 6.53 -6.00 1.99
N PRO A 71 5.63 -5.63 1.05
CA PRO A 71 4.19 -5.84 1.22
C PRO A 71 3.87 -7.32 1.40
N HIS A 72 2.73 -7.60 2.05
CA HIS A 72 2.26 -8.96 2.27
C HIS A 72 1.73 -9.60 0.98
N ARG A 73 1.07 -8.82 0.13
CA ARG A 73 0.58 -9.28 -1.19
C ARG A 73 0.51 -8.12 -2.20
N GLY A 74 0.32 -8.47 -3.46
CA GLY A 74 0.02 -7.53 -4.54
C GLY A 74 -1.11 -8.04 -5.41
N GLU A 75 -1.94 -7.14 -5.93
CA GLU A 75 -3.03 -7.45 -6.85
C GLU A 75 -3.09 -6.43 -7.99
N VAL A 76 -3.72 -6.80 -9.11
CA VAL A 76 -3.93 -5.87 -10.22
C VAL A 76 -4.94 -4.82 -9.77
N TYR A 77 -4.56 -3.55 -9.87
CA TYR A 77 -5.43 -2.43 -9.57
C TYR A 77 -6.33 -2.14 -10.77
N VAL A 78 -7.62 -2.44 -10.63
CA VAL A 78 -8.67 -2.16 -11.62
C VAL A 78 -9.54 -1.05 -11.06
N VAL A 79 -9.78 -0.01 -11.85
CA VAL A 79 -10.68 1.11 -11.54
C VAL A 79 -12.11 0.74 -11.89
#